data_AF-A0A0N0LRN3-F1
#
_entry.id   AF-A0A0N0LRN3-F1
#
_cell.length_a   1.000
_cell.length_b   1.000
_cell.length_c   1.000
_cell.angle_alpha   90.00
_cell.angle_beta   90.00
_cell.angle_gamma   90.00
#
_symmetry.space_group_name_H-M   'P 1'
#
loop_
_entity.id
_entity.type
_entity.pdbx_description
1 polymer ?
#
loop_
_entity_poly.entity_id
_entity_poly.type
_entity_poly.pdbx_seq_one_letter_code
_entity_poly.pdbx_strand_id
1 'polypeptide(L)'
;MKKIALFCITPFFCFCIANAEEFLDSYRKVAELGWLGLAYCMGIDDESEIKKELDNLSLDPTRHKIKIMDSKSAFNELKQYIDTEKEFYDINDNNPKLGYKNFKGCIKMFYYGTGYGSGYQFEVERIVKKYCKDCK
;
A
#
# COMPACT_ATOMS: atom_id res chain seq x y z
N MET A 1 24.37 -47.14 -21.65
CA MET A 1 22.94 -47.08 -21.24
C MET A 1 22.75 -45.86 -20.35
N LYS A 2 21.79 -45.00 -20.71
CA LYS A 2 21.36 -43.82 -19.97
C LYS A 2 20.77 -44.23 -18.61
N LYS A 3 21.13 -43.56 -17.51
CA LYS A 3 20.17 -43.21 -16.43
C LYS A 3 20.51 -41.86 -15.84
N ILE A 4 19.47 -41.04 -15.85
CA ILE A 4 19.33 -39.65 -15.49
C ILE A 4 19.42 -39.51 -13.97
N ALA A 5 20.33 -38.66 -13.48
CA ALA A 5 20.30 -38.15 -12.12
C ALA A 5 19.89 -36.66 -12.18
N LEU A 6 18.61 -36.43 -12.48
CA LEU A 6 17.93 -35.12 -12.41
C LEU A 6 16.98 -35.19 -11.22
N PHE A 7 17.53 -35.23 -10.01
CA PHE A 7 16.74 -35.09 -8.80
C PHE A 7 17.63 -34.38 -7.79
N CYS A 8 17.09 -33.30 -7.19
CA CYS A 8 17.68 -32.45 -6.14
C CYS A 8 18.12 -31.02 -6.50
N ILE A 9 17.67 -30.42 -7.60
CA ILE A 9 17.77 -28.93 -7.80
C ILE A 9 16.41 -28.23 -7.60
N THR A 10 15.31 -28.98 -7.52
CA THR A 10 13.94 -28.46 -7.49
C THR A 10 13.44 -27.80 -6.20
N PRO A 11 13.87 -28.14 -4.95
CA PRO A 11 13.28 -27.51 -3.77
C PRO A 11 13.82 -26.08 -3.52
N PHE A 12 15.06 -25.79 -3.93
CA PHE A 12 15.69 -24.48 -3.69
C PHE A 12 15.12 -23.39 -4.59
N PHE A 13 14.90 -23.70 -5.88
CA PHE A 13 14.26 -22.76 -6.81
C PHE A 13 12.81 -22.46 -6.45
N CYS A 14 12.06 -23.45 -5.95
CA CYS A 14 10.67 -23.26 -5.55
C CYS A 14 10.56 -22.34 -4.31
N PHE A 15 11.51 -22.45 -3.37
CA PHE A 15 11.58 -21.58 -2.20
C PHE A 15 11.94 -20.13 -2.56
N CYS A 16 12.85 -19.91 -3.50
CA CYS A 16 13.19 -18.55 -3.96
C CYS A 16 12.04 -17.85 -4.69
N ILE A 17 11.23 -18.59 -5.47
CA ILE A 17 10.10 -18.02 -6.22
C ILE A 17 8.98 -17.60 -5.27
N ALA A 18 8.64 -18.44 -4.27
CA ALA A 18 7.60 -18.11 -3.30
C ALA A 18 7.92 -16.85 -2.48
N ASN A 19 9.17 -16.72 -2.01
CA ASN A 19 9.61 -15.52 -1.26
C ASN A 19 9.64 -14.27 -2.15
N ALA A 20 9.95 -14.41 -3.45
CA ALA A 20 9.93 -13.27 -4.37
C ALA A 20 8.49 -12.81 -4.68
N GLU A 21 7.53 -13.73 -4.82
CA GLU A 21 6.11 -13.41 -5.01
C GLU A 21 5.51 -12.76 -3.76
N GLU A 22 5.81 -13.25 -2.55
CA GLU A 22 5.36 -12.68 -1.28
C GLU A 22 5.94 -11.26 -1.05
N PHE A 23 7.23 -11.08 -1.33
CA PHE A 23 7.89 -9.77 -1.31
C PHE A 23 7.19 -8.81 -2.28
N LEU A 24 6.95 -9.22 -3.53
CA LEU A 24 6.30 -8.37 -4.53
C LEU A 24 4.86 -7.99 -4.16
N ASP A 25 4.09 -8.87 -3.50
CA ASP A 25 2.75 -8.52 -3.04
C ASP A 25 2.77 -7.49 -1.91
N SER A 26 3.68 -7.63 -0.94
CA SER A 26 3.84 -6.65 0.14
C SER A 26 4.14 -5.25 -0.41
N TYR A 27 5.09 -5.13 -1.35
CA TYR A 27 5.38 -3.86 -2.03
C TYR A 27 4.20 -3.32 -2.81
N ARG A 28 3.48 -4.17 -3.55
CA ARG A 28 2.27 -3.77 -4.26
C ARG A 28 1.24 -3.21 -3.29
N LYS A 29 0.94 -3.91 -2.19
CA LYS A 29 -0.05 -3.45 -1.21
C LYS A 29 0.33 -2.11 -0.57
N VAL A 30 1.62 -1.92 -0.29
CA VAL A 30 2.14 -0.63 0.19
C VAL A 30 1.93 0.46 -0.85
N ALA A 31 2.28 0.22 -2.11
CA ALA A 31 2.09 1.20 -3.17
C ALA A 31 0.60 1.56 -3.37
N GLU A 32 -0.28 0.57 -3.49
CA GLU A 32 -1.72 0.78 -3.70
C GLU A 32 -2.39 1.47 -2.51
N LEU A 33 -2.06 1.08 -1.27
CA LEU A 33 -2.57 1.75 -0.09
C LEU A 33 -2.06 3.21 -0.02
N GLY A 34 -0.81 3.45 -0.41
CA GLY A 34 -0.25 4.79 -0.53
C GLY A 34 -0.99 5.65 -1.56
N TRP A 35 -1.31 5.10 -2.73
CA TRP A 35 -2.09 5.82 -3.75
C TRP A 35 -3.49 6.19 -3.24
N LEU A 36 -4.16 5.27 -2.54
CA LEU A 36 -5.45 5.55 -1.91
C LEU A 36 -5.35 6.69 -0.88
N GLY A 37 -4.30 6.72 -0.07
CA GLY A 37 -4.11 7.82 0.87
C GLY A 37 -3.78 9.15 0.18
N LEU A 38 -3.00 9.14 -0.91
CA LEU A 38 -2.79 10.34 -1.72
C LEU A 38 -4.09 10.88 -2.32
N ALA A 39 -4.92 9.99 -2.87
CA ALA A 39 -6.22 10.33 -3.42
C ALA A 39 -7.13 10.95 -2.34
N TYR A 40 -7.16 10.35 -1.15
CA TYR A 40 -7.86 10.91 0.00
C TYR A 40 -7.37 12.32 0.37
N CYS A 41 -6.05 12.52 0.46
CA CYS A 41 -5.47 13.84 0.73
C CYS A 41 -5.90 14.89 -0.31
N MET A 42 -5.99 14.48 -1.58
CA MET A 42 -6.41 15.33 -2.68
C MET A 42 -7.92 15.60 -2.71
N GLY A 43 -8.70 15.00 -1.82
CA GLY A 43 -10.17 15.12 -1.80
C GLY A 43 -10.85 14.38 -2.95
N ILE A 44 -10.22 13.33 -3.48
CA ILE A 44 -10.84 12.44 -4.48
C ILE A 44 -11.73 11.44 -3.73
N ASP A 45 -13.03 11.48 -4.01
CA ASP A 45 -14.08 10.76 -3.27
C ASP A 45 -14.95 9.85 -4.15
N ASP A 46 -14.40 9.32 -5.25
CA ASP A 46 -15.08 8.28 -6.04
C ASP A 46 -15.23 6.99 -5.23
N GLU A 47 -16.30 6.92 -4.44
CA GLU A 47 -16.56 5.82 -3.53
C GLU A 47 -16.60 4.46 -4.23
N SER A 48 -17.05 4.44 -5.49
CA SER A 48 -17.21 3.21 -6.27
C SER A 48 -15.86 2.62 -6.66
N GLU A 49 -14.95 3.45 -7.17
CA GLU A 49 -13.59 3.05 -7.52
C GLU A 49 -12.76 2.80 -6.26
N ILE A 50 -12.86 3.64 -5.23
CA ILE A 50 -12.17 3.41 -3.94
C ILE A 50 -12.58 2.07 -3.33
N LYS A 51 -13.88 1.74 -3.33
CA LYS A 51 -14.35 0.45 -2.82
C LYS A 51 -13.77 -0.73 -3.61
N LYS A 52 -13.74 -0.62 -4.94
CA LYS A 52 -13.17 -1.64 -5.82
C LYS A 52 -11.67 -1.83 -5.59
N GLU A 53 -10.92 -0.73 -5.42
CA GLU A 53 -9.49 -0.79 -5.10
C GLU A 53 -9.25 -1.43 -3.71
N LEU A 54 -10.06 -1.09 -2.70
CA LEU A 54 -9.98 -1.73 -1.39
C LEU A 54 -10.31 -3.22 -1.45
N ASP A 55 -11.31 -3.62 -2.24
CA ASP A 55 -11.64 -5.03 -2.44
C ASP A 55 -10.47 -5.77 -3.12
N ASN A 56 -9.84 -5.18 -4.14
CA ASN A 56 -8.65 -5.74 -4.80
C ASN A 56 -7.43 -5.82 -3.88
N LEU A 57 -7.21 -4.78 -3.07
CA LEU A 57 -6.11 -4.71 -2.10
C LEU A 57 -6.20 -5.81 -1.04
N SER A 58 -7.44 -6.19 -0.67
CA SER A 58 -7.70 -7.26 0.30
C SER A 58 -7.22 -8.63 -0.17
N LEU A 59 -7.11 -8.84 -1.49
CA LEU A 59 -6.91 -10.17 -2.08
C LEU A 59 -5.44 -10.58 -2.14
N ASP A 60 -5.22 -11.89 -2.02
CA ASP A 60 -4.00 -12.57 -2.43
C ASP A 60 -3.94 -12.61 -3.98
N PRO A 61 -2.88 -12.08 -4.62
CA PRO A 61 -2.78 -12.07 -6.07
C PRO A 61 -2.54 -13.46 -6.68
N THR A 62 -2.02 -14.41 -5.89
CA THR A 62 -1.71 -15.79 -6.32
C THR A 62 -2.85 -16.76 -6.03
N ARG A 63 -3.60 -16.53 -4.95
CA ARG A 63 -4.75 -17.35 -4.55
C ARG A 63 -6.03 -16.59 -4.77
N HIS A 64 -6.60 -16.77 -5.96
CA HIS A 64 -7.87 -16.16 -6.32
C HIS A 64 -8.91 -16.33 -5.19
N LYS A 65 -9.44 -15.19 -4.72
CA LYS A 65 -10.54 -15.05 -3.74
C LYS A 65 -10.19 -15.22 -2.26
N ILE A 66 -8.92 -15.37 -1.86
CA ILE A 66 -8.55 -15.32 -0.44
C ILE A 66 -8.32 -13.86 -0.03
N LYS A 67 -9.05 -13.38 0.99
CA LYS A 67 -8.80 -12.08 1.61
C LYS A 67 -7.72 -12.23 2.68
N ILE A 68 -6.53 -11.67 2.43
CA ILE A 68 -5.35 -11.73 3.32
C ILE A 68 -5.10 -10.42 4.07
N MET A 69 -5.78 -9.34 3.69
CA MET A 69 -5.66 -8.03 4.30
C MET A 69 -7.03 -7.44 4.64
N ASP A 70 -7.13 -6.80 5.80
CA ASP A 70 -8.26 -5.91 6.12
C ASP A 70 -7.97 -4.51 5.55
N SER A 71 -8.19 -4.34 4.24
CA SER A 71 -7.87 -3.11 3.53
C SER A 71 -8.70 -1.91 4.01
N LYS A 72 -9.94 -2.14 4.44
CA LYS A 72 -10.82 -1.07 4.95
C LYS A 72 -10.27 -0.50 6.25
N SER A 73 -9.88 -1.35 7.19
CA SER A 73 -9.27 -0.88 8.44
C SER A 73 -7.92 -0.22 8.20
N ALA A 74 -7.10 -0.78 7.31
CA ALA A 74 -5.82 -0.20 6.91
C ALA A 74 -5.99 1.22 6.32
N PHE A 75 -6.94 1.39 5.39
CA PHE A 75 -7.20 2.68 4.79
C PHE A 75 -7.79 3.69 5.79
N ASN A 76 -8.63 3.24 6.71
CA ASN A 76 -9.12 4.11 7.79
C ASN A 76 -8.00 4.60 8.71
N GLU A 77 -7.04 3.75 9.07
CA GLU A 77 -5.87 4.16 9.85
C GLU A 77 -4.99 5.14 9.07
N LEU A 78 -4.79 4.91 7.77
CA LEU A 78 -4.03 5.84 6.92
C LEU A 78 -4.70 7.21 6.80
N LYS A 79 -6.03 7.27 6.68
CA LYS A 79 -6.78 8.54 6.69
C LYS A 79 -6.56 9.32 7.98
N GLN A 80 -6.61 8.64 9.14
CA GLN A 80 -6.35 9.27 10.43
C GLN A 80 -4.94 9.87 10.53
N TYR A 81 -3.93 9.15 10.01
CA TYR A 81 -2.58 9.67 9.92
C TYR A 81 -2.52 10.94 9.06
N ILE A 82 -3.10 10.91 7.85
CA ILE A 82 -3.14 12.06 6.95
C ILE A 82 -3.84 13.25 7.61
N ASP A 83 -4.97 13.01 8.27
CA ASP A 83 -5.74 14.05 8.97
C ASP A 83 -4.96 14.70 10.12
N THR A 84 -4.05 13.96 10.75
CA THR A 84 -3.18 14.46 11.82
C THR A 84 -2.02 15.29 11.26
N GLU A 85 -1.47 14.89 10.11
CA GLU A 85 -0.29 15.53 9.52
C GLU A 85 -0.63 16.69 8.59
N LYS A 86 -1.88 16.82 8.14
CA LYS A 86 -2.25 17.77 7.08
C LYS A 86 -1.87 19.23 7.36
N GLU A 87 -1.98 19.65 8.62
CA GLU A 87 -1.63 21.03 9.05
C GLU A 87 -0.13 21.29 8.90
N PHE A 88 0.72 20.31 9.25
CA PHE A 88 2.17 20.40 9.09
C PHE A 88 2.57 20.61 7.62
N TYR A 89 1.78 20.06 6.69
CA TYR A 89 1.99 20.19 5.25
C TYR A 89 1.21 21.34 4.60
N ASP A 90 0.65 22.27 5.39
CA ASP A 90 -0.13 23.43 4.95
C ASP A 90 -1.41 23.09 4.17
N ILE A 91 -1.99 21.90 4.38
CA ILE A 91 -3.21 21.44 3.71
C ILE A 91 -4.43 21.88 4.53
N ASN A 92 -5.46 22.44 3.86
CA ASN A 92 -6.66 22.96 4.52
C ASN A 92 -7.95 22.40 3.89
N ASP A 93 -8.89 21.94 4.73
CA ASP A 93 -10.17 21.34 4.32
C ASP A 93 -11.18 22.36 3.73
N ASN A 94 -10.97 23.66 3.92
CA ASN A 94 -11.89 24.71 3.49
C ASN A 94 -11.82 25.04 1.98
N ASN A 95 -11.25 24.15 1.16
CA ASN A 95 -11.05 24.38 -0.26
C ASN A 95 -11.99 23.46 -1.07
N PRO A 96 -13.17 23.95 -1.52
CA PRO A 96 -14.16 23.14 -2.24
C PRO A 96 -13.65 22.62 -3.61
N LYS A 97 -12.49 23.11 -4.06
CA LYS A 97 -11.71 22.54 -5.15
C LYS A 97 -10.27 22.39 -4.69
N LEU A 98 -9.58 21.34 -5.12
CA LEU A 98 -8.16 21.13 -4.81
C LEU A 98 -7.33 22.31 -5.34
N GLY A 99 -7.03 23.27 -4.48
CA GLY A 99 -6.15 24.38 -4.80
C GLY A 99 -4.69 23.93 -4.91
N TYR A 100 -3.88 24.69 -5.66
CA TYR A 100 -2.45 24.40 -5.82
C TYR A 100 -1.70 24.24 -4.49
N LYS A 101 -2.11 25.01 -3.46
CA LYS A 101 -1.55 24.90 -2.09
C LYS A 101 -1.77 23.50 -1.50
N ASN A 102 -3.01 23.01 -1.51
CA ASN A 102 -3.36 21.68 -0.99
C ASN A 102 -2.73 20.57 -1.83
N PHE A 103 -2.76 20.69 -3.16
CA PHE A 103 -2.07 19.75 -4.05
C PHE A 103 -0.59 19.62 -3.69
N LYS A 104 0.13 20.75 -3.58
CA LYS A 104 1.54 20.78 -3.21
C LYS A 104 1.76 20.20 -1.81
N GLY A 105 0.88 20.47 -0.86
CA GLY A 105 0.91 19.89 0.49
C GLY A 105 0.80 18.37 0.48
N CYS A 106 -0.18 17.81 -0.25
CA CYS A 106 -0.34 16.36 -0.39
C CYS A 106 0.86 15.68 -1.04
N ILE A 107 1.41 16.28 -2.11
CA ILE A 107 2.64 15.78 -2.76
C ILE A 107 3.82 15.84 -1.79
N LYS A 108 3.93 16.89 -0.97
CA LYS A 108 4.97 16.98 0.06
C LYS A 108 4.83 15.92 1.14
N MET A 109 3.63 15.66 1.62
CA MET A 109 3.40 14.58 2.58
C MET A 109 3.81 13.23 1.99
N PHE A 110 3.36 12.95 0.76
CA PHE A 110 3.61 11.69 0.08
C PHE A 110 5.10 11.42 -0.19
N TYR A 111 5.86 12.42 -0.70
CA TYR A 111 7.26 12.24 -1.09
C TYR A 111 8.29 12.74 -0.08
N TYR A 112 7.99 13.81 0.67
CA TYR A 112 8.95 14.56 1.48
C TYR A 112 8.61 14.50 2.98
N GLY A 113 8.17 13.34 3.48
CA GLY A 113 8.01 13.09 4.91
C GLY A 113 9.09 13.74 5.78
N THR A 114 8.75 14.12 7.01
CA THR A 114 9.54 14.94 7.95
C THR A 114 11.04 14.54 8.05
N GLY A 115 11.88 15.06 7.14
CA GLY A 115 13.34 14.92 7.17
C GLY A 115 13.87 13.50 6.87
N TYR A 116 14.64 13.36 5.77
CA TYR A 116 15.48 12.20 5.48
C TYR A 116 14.79 10.82 5.38
N GLY A 117 13.59 10.81 4.80
CA GLY A 117 12.83 9.61 4.42
C GLY A 117 11.34 9.95 4.39
N SER A 118 10.56 9.37 3.48
CA SER A 118 9.12 9.64 3.45
C SER A 118 8.45 8.96 4.65
N GLY A 119 8.30 9.68 5.77
CA GLY A 119 7.51 9.25 6.93
C GLY A 119 6.15 8.65 6.54
N TYR A 120 5.55 9.18 5.46
CA TYR A 120 4.37 8.62 4.82
C TYR A 120 4.56 7.16 4.37
N GLN A 121 5.61 6.86 3.58
CA GLN A 121 5.89 5.50 3.12
C GLN A 121 6.13 4.54 4.28
N PHE A 122 6.91 4.96 5.28
CA PHE A 122 7.15 4.15 6.48
C PHE A 122 5.85 3.85 7.23
N GLU A 123 4.96 4.83 7.31
CA GLU A 123 3.66 4.65 7.95
C GLU A 123 2.76 3.70 7.16
N VAL A 124 2.72 3.82 5.83
CA VAL A 124 1.99 2.88 4.97
C VAL A 124 2.55 1.46 5.12
N GLU A 125 3.86 1.28 5.13
CA GLU A 125 4.50 -0.03 5.38
C GLU A 125 4.13 -0.61 6.75
N ARG A 126 4.12 0.22 7.79
CA ARG A 126 3.69 -0.17 9.14
C ARG A 126 2.24 -0.63 9.14
N ILE A 127 1.34 0.10 8.46
CA ILE A 127 -0.08 -0.23 8.37
C ILE A 127 -0.29 -1.53 7.60
N VAL A 128 0.38 -1.73 6.45
CA VAL A 128 0.28 -2.99 5.69
C VAL A 128 0.75 -4.17 6.52
N LYS A 129 1.89 -4.06 7.22
CA LYS A 129 2.40 -5.11 8.12
C LYS A 129 1.42 -5.45 9.26
N LYS A 130 0.66 -4.46 9.74
CA LYS A 130 -0.33 -4.63 10.81
C LYS A 130 -1.59 -5.35 10.32
N TYR A 131 -2.07 -5.02 9.12
CA TYR A 131 -3.39 -5.45 8.63
C TYR A 131 -3.36 -6.57 7.58
N CYS A 132 -2.21 -6.88 7.00
CA CYS A 132 -2.02 -8.04 6.15
C CYS A 132 -1.44 -9.21 6.95
N LYS A 133 -2.22 -10.28 7.09
CA LYS A 133 -1.85 -11.45 7.91
C LYS A 133 -0.68 -12.25 7.32
N ASP A 134 -0.62 -12.27 5.99
CA ASP A 134 0.24 -13.16 5.20
C ASP A 134 1.18 -12.38 4.24
N CYS A 135 1.49 -11.09 4.51
CA CYS A 135 2.39 -10.28 3.68
C CYS A 135 3.83 -10.19 4.25
N LYS A 136 4.38 -11.27 4.81
CA LYS A 136 5.61 -11.20 5.62
C LYS A 136 6.90 -11.31 4.82
#